data_AF-H2Z7N2-F1
#
_entry.id   AF-H2Z7N2-F1
#
_cell.length_a   1.000
_cell.length_b   1.000
_cell.length_c   1.000
_cell.angle_alpha   90.00
_cell.angle_beta   90.00
_cell.angle_gamma   90.00
#
_symmetry.space_group_name_H-M   'P 1'
#
loop_
_entity.id
_entity.type
_entity.pdbx_description
1 polymer ?
#
loop_
_entity_poly.entity_id
_entity_poly.type
_entity_poly.pdbx_seq_one_letter_code
_entity_poly.pdbx_strand_id
1 'polypeptide(L)'
;LPSGVILTLGEGSVGQLGLGDEVMTRKKPAVVPDISQEEIKKIKAGGMHTVCLTNTNKIYTFGCNDEFALGRPTDDDDSEYSPKLVLGPVTQNQVVHLTAGDSHTCVLTETGRVFVWGSFRDSRGRLGMMKPKEAKTPTELTTIKEPVIDVASGNDHVAMATASGQVLTMGCSEQGQIGRVSRYFNDRGGRRTIVYLLVPTKICIHKVRGFKKPKIIKVFCSAYATWVVSTDGHIFGFGLNNYKQLGFEDGVNRHMPEHVDQFSDIGCVQIAGGQHHTLLLDKHGSVYSLGRGEYGRLGHGTDITQADEPIKINTLQNITSISASSAVSFALDKDGKAWGWGLGTNLQLTTGTEDDVWTPTQLTGRNLETRKILEIGSGGQHTVILAQDQP
;
A
#
# COMPACT_ATOMS: atom_id res chain seq x y z
N LEU A 1 -6.46 15.96 21.01
CA LEU A 1 -6.07 14.53 20.91
C LEU A 1 -4.55 14.50 20.89
N PRO A 2 -3.85 13.53 21.48
CA PRO A 2 -2.40 13.66 21.53
C PRO A 2 -1.83 13.61 20.11
N SER A 3 -1.03 14.61 19.75
CA SER A 3 -0.52 14.86 18.40
C SER A 3 0.49 13.78 18.00
N GLY A 4 0.32 13.19 16.81
CA GLY A 4 1.28 12.24 16.26
C GLY A 4 2.42 12.96 15.54
N VAL A 5 3.65 12.50 15.75
CA VAL A 5 4.87 12.94 15.07
C VAL A 5 5.16 11.98 13.91
N ILE A 6 5.58 12.52 12.76
CA ILE A 6 6.05 11.71 11.64
C ILE A 6 7.55 11.53 11.74
N LEU A 7 7.98 10.27 11.62
CA LEU A 7 9.37 9.89 11.49
C LEU A 7 9.60 9.24 10.13
N THR A 8 10.72 9.55 9.49
CA THR A 8 11.13 8.93 8.21
C THR A 8 12.53 8.32 8.32
N LEU A 9 12.76 7.25 7.58
CA LEU A 9 14.05 6.59 7.43
C LEU A 9 14.17 5.87 6.08
N GLY A 10 15.39 5.48 5.73
CA GLY A 10 15.77 4.87 4.47
C GLY A 10 16.38 5.88 3.49
N GLU A 11 16.24 5.62 2.20
CA GLU A 11 16.72 6.51 1.15
C GLU A 11 15.78 7.71 0.93
N GLY A 12 16.37 8.84 0.55
CA GLY A 12 15.72 10.15 0.38
C GLY A 12 16.11 10.89 -0.88
N SER A 13 16.69 10.19 -1.85
CA SER A 13 17.26 10.76 -3.09
C SER A 13 16.31 11.59 -3.95
N VAL A 14 15.00 11.50 -3.74
CA VAL A 14 13.98 12.27 -4.46
C VAL A 14 13.00 12.94 -3.48
N GLY A 15 13.44 13.23 -2.26
CA GLY A 15 12.68 13.99 -1.27
C GLY A 15 11.67 13.18 -0.45
N GLN A 16 11.59 11.86 -0.63
CA GLN A 16 10.58 11.00 0.02
C GLN A 16 10.69 10.92 1.55
N LEU A 17 11.80 11.41 2.12
CA LEU A 17 12.00 11.58 3.56
C LEU A 17 11.39 12.87 4.12
N GLY A 18 11.21 13.92 3.31
CA GLY A 18 10.66 15.20 3.75
C GLY A 18 11.59 16.01 4.66
N LEU A 19 12.92 15.80 4.55
CA LEU A 19 13.92 16.34 5.48
C LEU A 19 14.78 17.45 4.85
N GLY A 20 14.35 18.02 3.73
CA GLY A 20 15.16 18.92 2.91
C GLY A 20 16.03 18.19 1.89
N ASP A 21 16.54 18.96 0.94
CA ASP A 21 17.38 18.55 -0.19
C ASP A 21 18.78 18.09 0.22
N GLU A 22 19.31 18.57 1.35
CA GLU A 22 20.60 18.13 1.88
C GLU A 22 20.58 16.70 2.47
N VAL A 23 19.40 16.11 2.67
CA VAL A 23 19.22 14.85 3.39
C VAL A 23 18.86 13.70 2.46
N MET A 24 19.88 13.02 1.94
CA MET A 24 19.70 11.92 0.99
C MET A 24 19.45 10.55 1.63
N THR A 25 19.81 10.34 2.90
CA THR A 25 19.58 9.07 3.58
C THR A 25 19.46 9.23 5.10
N ARG A 26 18.71 8.32 5.73
CA ARG A 26 18.58 8.21 7.19
C ARG A 26 18.54 6.76 7.64
N LYS A 27 19.53 6.35 8.43
CA LYS A 27 19.63 4.97 8.94
C LYS A 27 18.73 4.67 10.15
N LYS A 28 18.23 5.73 10.79
CA LYS A 28 17.39 5.69 11.99
C LYS A 28 16.25 6.69 11.81
N PRO A 29 15.08 6.47 12.45
CA PRO A 29 13.92 7.34 12.32
C PRO A 29 14.25 8.80 12.70
N ALA A 30 14.02 9.72 11.78
CA ALA A 30 14.21 11.15 11.96
C ALA A 30 12.87 11.89 11.89
N VAL A 31 12.67 12.88 12.76
CA VAL A 31 11.47 13.72 12.76
C VAL A 31 11.42 14.57 11.50
N VAL A 32 10.26 14.63 10.86
CA VAL A 32 9.99 15.54 9.73
C VAL A 32 9.64 16.93 10.28
N PRO A 33 10.53 17.94 10.19
CA PRO A 33 10.40 19.17 10.96
C PRO A 33 9.22 20.03 10.51
N ASP A 34 9.01 20.17 9.19
CA ASP A 34 8.07 21.12 8.58
C ASP A 34 6.59 20.81 8.86
N ILE A 35 6.29 19.61 9.34
CA ILE A 35 4.93 19.17 9.70
C ILE A 35 4.84 18.67 11.14
N SER A 36 5.88 18.89 11.94
CA SER A 36 5.93 18.46 13.35
C SER A 36 4.86 19.13 14.24
N GLN A 37 4.35 20.29 13.82
CA GLN A 37 3.31 21.04 14.53
C GLN A 37 1.88 20.61 14.15
N GLU A 38 1.71 19.87 13.07
CA GLU A 38 0.39 19.40 12.64
C GLU A 38 0.01 18.12 13.38
N GLU A 39 -1.26 17.98 13.77
CA GLU A 39 -1.75 16.74 14.35
C GLU A 39 -2.01 15.70 13.25
N ILE A 40 -1.08 14.76 13.08
CA ILE A 40 -1.18 13.75 12.03
C ILE A 40 -2.11 12.61 12.43
N LYS A 41 -3.05 12.31 11.53
CA LYS A 41 -4.09 11.28 11.68
C LYS A 41 -3.74 9.97 11.00
N LYS A 42 -3.20 10.03 9.77
CA LYS A 42 -2.85 8.86 8.94
C LYS A 42 -1.65 9.16 8.07
N ILE A 43 -0.86 8.12 7.78
CA ILE A 43 0.27 8.19 6.85
C ILE A 43 0.18 7.09 5.79
N LYS A 44 0.73 7.35 4.61
CA LYS A 44 1.04 6.33 3.60
C LYS A 44 2.35 6.66 2.90
N ALA A 45 3.13 5.62 2.64
CA ALA A 45 4.30 5.69 1.78
C ALA A 45 3.92 5.03 0.45
N GLY A 46 4.05 5.78 -0.64
CA GLY A 46 4.06 5.23 -1.99
C GLY A 46 5.45 4.73 -2.36
N GLY A 47 5.68 4.40 -3.63
CA GLY A 47 6.98 3.90 -4.09
C GLY A 47 8.12 4.88 -3.77
N MET A 48 7.95 6.14 -4.18
CA MET A 48 8.97 7.21 -4.05
C MET A 48 8.39 8.51 -3.50
N HIS A 49 7.26 8.45 -2.81
CA HIS A 49 6.62 9.62 -2.19
C HIS A 49 5.89 9.26 -0.89
N THR A 50 5.53 10.27 -0.13
CA THR A 50 4.85 10.14 1.15
C THR A 50 3.62 11.05 1.19
N VAL A 51 2.54 10.54 1.78
CA VAL A 51 1.25 11.22 1.91
C VAL A 51 0.81 11.18 3.38
N CYS A 52 0.45 12.34 3.91
CA CYS A 52 0.04 12.50 5.30
C CYS A 52 -1.33 13.19 5.37
N LEU A 53 -2.21 12.74 6.26
CA LEU A 53 -3.51 13.35 6.54
C LEU A 53 -3.51 13.85 7.99
N THR A 54 -3.90 15.10 8.21
CA THR A 54 -4.04 15.68 9.55
C THR A 54 -5.44 15.44 10.14
N ASN A 55 -5.59 15.63 11.45
CA ASN A 55 -6.89 15.68 12.13
C ASN A 55 -7.77 16.83 11.61
N THR A 56 -7.15 17.91 11.14
CA THR A 56 -7.80 19.08 10.53
C THR A 56 -8.13 18.89 9.05
N ASN A 57 -8.07 17.65 8.55
CA ASN A 57 -8.42 17.29 7.17
C ASN A 57 -7.51 17.92 6.09
N LYS A 58 -6.28 18.28 6.45
CA LYS A 58 -5.26 18.73 5.49
C LYS A 58 -4.48 17.53 4.98
N ILE A 59 -4.12 17.55 3.69
CA ILE A 59 -3.25 16.54 3.08
C ILE A 59 -1.89 17.20 2.79
N TYR A 60 -0.83 16.57 3.26
CA TYR A 60 0.56 16.95 2.97
C TYR A 60 1.23 15.85 2.13
N THR A 61 2.02 16.27 1.15
CA THR A 61 2.77 15.36 0.27
C THR A 61 4.21 15.83 0.07
N PHE A 62 5.14 14.88 -0.06
CA PHE A 62 6.56 15.09 -0.37
C PHE A 62 7.17 13.85 -1.03
N GLY A 63 8.26 14.00 -1.77
CA GLY A 63 8.89 12.97 -2.58
C GLY A 63 8.76 13.19 -4.09
N CYS A 64 9.02 12.16 -4.90
CA CYS A 64 9.05 12.29 -6.36
C CYS A 64 7.72 12.81 -6.94
N ASN A 65 7.81 13.82 -7.81
CA ASN A 65 6.65 14.41 -8.50
C ASN A 65 6.70 14.32 -10.03
N ASP A 66 7.63 13.54 -10.61
CA ASP A 66 7.78 13.37 -12.07
C ASP A 66 6.50 12.85 -12.76
N GLU A 67 5.72 12.07 -12.01
CA GLU A 67 4.42 11.53 -12.42
C GLU A 67 3.25 12.22 -11.72
N PHE A 68 3.49 13.35 -11.07
CA PHE A 68 2.51 14.16 -10.34
C PHE A 68 1.88 13.47 -9.12
N ALA A 69 2.58 12.49 -8.53
CA ALA A 69 2.09 11.71 -7.39
C ALA A 69 1.84 12.57 -6.13
N LEU A 70 2.42 13.78 -6.04
CA LEU A 70 2.20 14.71 -4.94
C LEU A 70 0.88 15.50 -5.05
N GLY A 71 0.31 15.64 -6.25
CA GLY A 71 -0.98 16.31 -6.46
C GLY A 71 -0.93 17.83 -6.23
N ARG A 72 0.26 18.42 -6.29
CA ARG A 72 0.51 19.84 -6.09
C ARG A 72 1.63 20.32 -7.02
N PRO A 73 1.70 21.62 -7.35
CA PRO A 73 2.85 22.18 -8.05
C PRO A 73 4.15 21.98 -7.26
N THR A 74 5.23 21.79 -8.00
CA THR A 74 6.61 21.70 -7.48
C THR A 74 7.55 22.56 -8.33
N ASP A 75 7.07 23.75 -8.72
CA ASP A 75 7.79 24.63 -9.65
C ASP A 75 8.92 25.41 -8.96
N ASP A 76 8.86 25.55 -7.64
CA ASP A 76 9.95 26.11 -6.84
C ASP A 76 11.01 25.02 -6.58
N ASP A 77 12.29 25.38 -6.70
CA ASP A 77 13.41 24.50 -6.38
C ASP A 77 13.23 23.85 -4.99
N ASP A 78 13.45 22.54 -4.95
CA ASP A 78 13.43 21.68 -3.76
C ASP A 78 12.08 21.57 -3.01
N SER A 79 11.00 22.07 -3.61
CA SER A 79 9.66 22.02 -3.01
C SER A 79 9.10 20.62 -2.81
N GLU A 80 9.67 19.60 -3.44
CA GLU A 80 9.38 18.18 -3.28
C GLU A 80 10.09 17.53 -2.08
N TYR A 81 11.20 18.11 -1.60
CA TYR A 81 11.99 17.61 -0.46
C TYR A 81 11.42 18.00 0.91
N SER A 82 10.41 18.87 0.92
CA SER A 82 9.66 19.27 2.10
C SER A 82 8.17 18.98 1.94
N PRO A 83 7.48 18.59 3.03
CA PRO A 83 6.04 18.45 3.01
C PRO A 83 5.35 19.78 2.66
N LYS A 84 4.49 19.76 1.64
CA LYS A 84 3.59 20.90 1.35
C LYS A 84 2.15 20.44 1.18
N LEU A 85 1.23 21.39 1.34
CA LEU A 85 -0.20 21.17 1.26
C LEU A 85 -0.66 20.80 -0.15
N VAL A 86 -1.55 19.83 -0.22
CA VAL A 86 -2.36 19.53 -1.40
C VAL A 86 -3.61 20.38 -1.36
N LEU A 87 -3.87 21.12 -2.44
CA LEU A 87 -5.02 22.01 -2.58
C LEU A 87 -5.99 21.48 -3.65
N GLY A 88 -7.18 22.08 -3.70
CA GLY A 88 -8.19 21.79 -4.72
C GLY A 88 -9.45 21.13 -4.15
N PRO A 89 -10.33 20.58 -5.01
CA PRO A 89 -11.66 20.13 -4.60
C PRO A 89 -11.66 19.03 -3.52
N VAL A 90 -10.58 18.26 -3.41
CA VAL A 90 -10.42 17.23 -2.37
C VAL A 90 -10.49 17.82 -0.96
N THR A 91 -10.00 19.05 -0.74
CA THR A 91 -9.94 19.68 0.59
C THR A 91 -11.31 20.10 1.11
N GLN A 92 -12.31 20.16 0.23
CA GLN A 92 -13.71 20.45 0.58
C GLN A 92 -14.46 19.21 1.10
N ASN A 93 -13.79 18.06 1.18
CA ASN A 93 -14.39 16.80 1.58
C ASN A 93 -13.63 16.22 2.77
N GLN A 94 -14.36 15.67 3.75
CA GLN A 94 -13.75 14.97 4.88
C GLN A 94 -13.11 13.66 4.40
N VAL A 95 -11.78 13.56 4.48
CA VAL A 95 -11.01 12.39 4.07
C VAL A 95 -10.92 11.40 5.23
N VAL A 96 -11.14 10.12 4.91
CA VAL A 96 -11.17 9.02 5.88
C VAL A 96 -10.15 7.92 5.57
N HIS A 97 -9.71 7.80 4.32
CA HIS A 97 -8.68 6.84 3.93
C HIS A 97 -7.72 7.41 2.88
N LEU A 98 -6.45 6.99 2.98
CA LEU A 98 -5.36 7.33 2.08
C LEU A 98 -4.76 6.02 1.54
N THR A 99 -4.38 6.02 0.27
CA THR A 99 -3.57 4.98 -0.36
C THR A 99 -2.60 5.62 -1.35
N ALA A 100 -1.43 5.00 -1.54
CA ALA A 100 -0.41 5.46 -2.46
C ALA A 100 0.21 4.26 -3.17
N GLY A 101 0.45 4.38 -4.47
CA GLY A 101 1.21 3.41 -5.26
C GLY A 101 2.60 3.94 -5.61
N ASP A 102 3.18 3.47 -6.71
CA ASP A 102 4.52 3.89 -7.15
C ASP A 102 4.52 5.31 -7.72
N SER A 103 3.43 5.71 -8.38
CA SER A 103 3.34 6.98 -9.11
C SER A 103 1.96 7.63 -9.02
N HIS A 104 1.09 7.13 -8.15
CA HIS A 104 -0.24 7.69 -7.92
C HIS A 104 -0.58 7.77 -6.43
N THR A 105 -1.56 8.62 -6.14
CA THR A 105 -2.18 8.71 -4.83
C THR A 105 -3.70 8.67 -4.99
N CYS A 106 -4.37 8.00 -4.06
CA CYS A 106 -5.82 7.85 -4.04
C CYS A 106 -6.36 8.07 -2.63
N VAL A 107 -7.44 8.83 -2.51
CA VAL A 107 -8.09 9.13 -1.23
C VAL A 107 -9.59 8.90 -1.29
N LEU A 108 -10.14 8.47 -0.16
CA LEU A 108 -11.57 8.22 0.04
C LEU A 108 -12.13 9.22 1.05
N THR A 109 -13.27 9.82 0.70
CA THR A 109 -14.02 10.73 1.58
C THR A 109 -15.06 9.99 2.41
N GLU A 110 -15.52 10.60 3.50
CA GLU A 110 -16.61 10.09 4.35
C GLU A 110 -17.92 9.88 3.58
N THR A 111 -18.16 10.71 2.56
CA THR A 111 -19.31 10.60 1.65
C THR A 111 -19.15 9.52 0.58
N GLY A 112 -18.03 8.79 0.57
CA GLY A 112 -17.74 7.73 -0.39
C GLY A 112 -17.29 8.21 -1.77
N ARG A 113 -16.85 9.47 -1.88
CA ARG A 113 -16.23 10.00 -3.10
C ARG A 113 -14.75 9.61 -3.12
N VAL A 114 -14.21 9.36 -4.31
CA VAL A 114 -12.82 8.99 -4.51
C VAL A 114 -12.11 10.03 -5.36
N PHE A 115 -10.97 10.50 -4.87
CA PHE A 115 -10.08 11.40 -5.60
C PHE A 115 -8.77 10.69 -5.89
N VAL A 116 -8.26 10.84 -7.11
CA VAL A 116 -6.99 10.27 -7.56
C VAL A 116 -6.14 11.33 -8.23
N TRP A 117 -4.82 11.18 -8.14
CA TRP A 117 -3.86 11.97 -8.90
C TRP A 117 -2.58 11.19 -9.14
N GLY A 118 -1.73 11.73 -10.00
CA GLY A 118 -0.54 11.08 -10.50
C GLY A 118 -0.78 10.32 -11.81
N SER A 119 -0.15 9.17 -11.95
CA SER A 119 -0.19 8.35 -13.17
C SER A 119 0.11 6.87 -12.86
N PHE A 120 -0.49 5.96 -13.64
CA PHE A 120 -0.10 4.55 -13.65
C PHE A 120 0.98 4.29 -14.69
N ARG A 121 1.75 3.21 -14.49
CA ARG A 121 2.79 2.73 -15.39
C ARG A 121 2.63 1.24 -15.72
N ASP A 122 3.17 0.84 -16.85
CA ASP A 122 3.35 -0.54 -17.28
C ASP A 122 4.80 -0.74 -17.77
N SER A 123 5.15 -1.95 -18.22
CA SER A 123 6.48 -2.26 -18.77
C SER A 123 6.89 -1.41 -19.99
N ARG A 124 5.94 -0.73 -20.64
CA ARG A 124 6.15 0.16 -21.81
C ARG A 124 6.16 1.63 -21.42
N GLY A 125 6.09 1.94 -20.12
CA GLY A 125 6.17 3.28 -19.55
C GLY A 125 4.82 3.80 -19.06
N ARG A 126 4.61 5.11 -19.20
CA ARG A 126 3.43 5.81 -18.66
C ARG A 126 2.14 5.35 -19.32
N LEU A 127 1.13 5.00 -18.51
CA LEU A 127 -0.23 4.74 -18.95
C LEU A 127 -1.12 6.00 -18.86
N GLY A 128 -1.00 6.75 -17.77
CA GLY A 128 -1.86 7.91 -17.44
C GLY A 128 -2.85 7.63 -16.30
N MET A 129 -3.81 8.54 -16.11
CA MET A 129 -4.83 8.49 -15.06
C MET A 129 -6.18 8.96 -15.63
N MET A 130 -7.21 8.12 -15.58
CA MET A 130 -8.56 8.32 -16.19
C MET A 130 -8.61 8.45 -17.72
N LYS A 131 -7.62 9.11 -18.29
CA LYS A 131 -7.35 9.28 -19.72
C LYS A 131 -5.86 8.97 -19.92
N PRO A 132 -5.37 8.86 -21.17
CA PRO A 132 -3.94 8.67 -21.45
C PRO A 132 -3.11 9.96 -21.19
N LYS A 133 -3.35 10.60 -20.05
CA LYS A 133 -2.73 11.81 -19.52
C LYS A 133 -2.69 11.71 -18.01
N GLU A 134 -1.71 12.35 -17.40
CA GLU A 134 -1.59 12.51 -15.96
C GLU A 134 -2.76 13.31 -15.34
N ALA A 135 -2.99 13.07 -14.05
CA ALA A 135 -3.80 13.93 -13.22
C ALA A 135 -2.86 14.71 -12.28
N LYS A 136 -2.53 15.95 -12.67
CA LYS A 136 -1.57 16.80 -11.92
C LYS A 136 -2.07 17.22 -10.54
N THR A 137 -3.39 17.26 -10.37
CA THR A 137 -4.07 17.67 -9.15
C THR A 137 -5.15 16.65 -8.79
N PRO A 138 -5.59 16.58 -7.53
CA PRO A 138 -6.64 15.69 -7.08
C PRO A 138 -7.89 15.78 -7.95
N THR A 139 -8.19 14.68 -8.64
CA THR A 139 -9.30 14.58 -9.59
C THR A 139 -10.31 13.56 -9.10
N GLU A 140 -11.58 13.95 -9.04
CA GLU A 140 -12.65 13.06 -8.61
C GLU A 140 -13.00 12.00 -9.68
N LEU A 141 -13.22 10.77 -9.23
CA LEU A 141 -13.74 9.67 -10.04
C LEU A 141 -15.26 9.76 -10.23
N THR A 142 -15.73 10.78 -10.97
CA THR A 142 -17.16 11.07 -11.18
C THR A 142 -17.93 10.00 -11.98
N THR A 143 -17.22 9.04 -12.58
CA THR A 143 -17.82 7.89 -13.27
C THR A 143 -18.45 6.89 -12.30
N ILE A 144 -18.02 6.86 -11.04
CA ILE A 144 -18.58 6.02 -9.99
C ILE A 144 -19.89 6.67 -9.51
N LYS A 145 -21.00 5.93 -9.60
CA LYS A 145 -22.37 6.46 -9.35
C LYS A 145 -22.95 6.05 -8.00
N GLU A 146 -22.15 5.40 -7.15
CA GLU A 146 -22.54 4.98 -5.81
C GLU A 146 -21.38 5.22 -4.83
N PRO A 147 -21.64 5.30 -3.51
CA PRO A 147 -20.59 5.48 -2.52
C PRO A 147 -19.58 4.33 -2.53
N VAL A 148 -18.30 4.67 -2.48
CA VAL A 148 -17.19 3.75 -2.20
C VAL A 148 -17.01 3.65 -0.69
N ILE A 149 -16.75 2.44 -0.19
CA ILE A 149 -16.59 2.17 1.25
C ILE A 149 -15.17 1.78 1.64
N ASP A 150 -14.36 1.33 0.68
CA ASP A 150 -12.98 0.92 0.90
C ASP A 150 -12.18 1.08 -0.39
N VAL A 151 -10.91 1.49 -0.26
CA VAL A 151 -9.99 1.63 -1.40
C VAL A 151 -8.62 1.05 -1.03
N ALA A 152 -7.95 0.44 -1.99
CA ALA A 152 -6.58 -0.06 -1.86
C ALA A 152 -5.79 0.27 -3.14
N SER A 153 -4.50 0.56 -2.97
CA SER A 153 -3.57 0.77 -4.08
C SER A 153 -2.46 -0.28 -4.02
N GLY A 154 -2.13 -0.88 -5.16
CA GLY A 154 -0.82 -1.49 -5.37
C GLY A 154 0.12 -0.49 -6.04
N ASN A 155 1.18 -0.97 -6.69
CA ASN A 155 2.15 -0.09 -7.35
C ASN A 155 1.48 0.75 -8.46
N ASP A 156 0.77 0.09 -9.37
CA ASP A 156 0.18 0.74 -10.55
C ASP A 156 -1.31 0.42 -10.75
N HIS A 157 -2.03 0.12 -9.68
CA HIS A 157 -3.47 -0.15 -9.76
C HIS A 157 -4.20 0.29 -8.50
N VAL A 158 -5.51 0.52 -8.65
CA VAL A 158 -6.43 0.84 -7.56
C VAL A 158 -7.62 -0.11 -7.61
N ALA A 159 -7.96 -0.67 -6.46
CA ALA A 159 -9.16 -1.46 -6.22
C ALA A 159 -10.09 -0.70 -5.26
N MET A 160 -11.40 -0.81 -5.47
CA MET A 160 -12.41 -0.08 -4.70
C MET A 160 -13.61 -0.99 -4.43
N ALA A 161 -14.07 -1.07 -3.18
CA ALA A 161 -15.34 -1.70 -2.82
C ALA A 161 -16.45 -0.64 -2.70
N THR A 162 -17.62 -0.91 -3.30
CA THR A 162 -18.78 -0.02 -3.24
C THR A 162 -19.77 -0.42 -2.16
N ALA A 163 -20.63 0.52 -1.75
CA ALA A 163 -21.68 0.27 -0.75
C ALA A 163 -22.68 -0.82 -1.17
N SER A 164 -22.90 -1.04 -2.47
CA SER A 164 -23.72 -2.16 -2.96
C SER A 164 -22.99 -3.52 -2.98
N GLY A 165 -21.73 -3.55 -2.55
CA GLY A 165 -20.90 -4.77 -2.46
C GLY A 165 -20.22 -5.14 -3.77
N GLN A 166 -20.04 -4.18 -4.69
CA GLN A 166 -19.33 -4.38 -5.96
C GLN A 166 -17.86 -4.00 -5.82
N VAL A 167 -17.05 -4.46 -6.77
CA VAL A 167 -15.64 -4.07 -6.86
C VAL A 167 -15.37 -3.40 -8.19
N LEU A 168 -14.72 -2.23 -8.13
CA LEU A 168 -14.23 -1.48 -9.28
C LEU A 168 -12.70 -1.50 -9.26
N THR A 169 -12.09 -1.67 -10.43
CA THR A 169 -10.63 -1.65 -10.59
C THR A 169 -10.21 -0.76 -11.75
N MET A 170 -9.04 -0.15 -11.61
CA MET A 170 -8.38 0.66 -12.65
C MET A 170 -6.86 0.60 -12.51
N GLY A 171 -6.15 0.88 -13.60
CA GLY A 171 -4.70 0.91 -13.67
C GLY A 171 -4.11 -0.21 -14.52
N CYS A 172 -2.83 -0.53 -14.27
CA CYS A 172 -2.06 -1.53 -14.98
C CYS A 172 -2.67 -2.92 -14.85
N SER A 173 -2.64 -3.70 -15.95
CA SER A 173 -3.25 -5.03 -16.03
C SER A 173 -2.26 -6.15 -16.37
N GLU A 174 -0.97 -5.85 -16.54
CA GLU A 174 0.02 -6.79 -17.10
C GLU A 174 0.09 -8.11 -16.32
N GLN A 175 -0.06 -8.05 -15.00
CA GLN A 175 -0.02 -9.22 -14.12
C GLN A 175 -1.41 -9.77 -13.78
N GLY A 176 -2.48 -9.16 -14.30
CA GLY A 176 -3.86 -9.51 -13.97
C GLY A 176 -4.42 -8.79 -12.74
N GLN A 177 -3.69 -7.84 -12.16
CA GLN A 177 -3.98 -7.18 -10.89
C GLN A 177 -5.26 -6.33 -10.87
N ILE A 178 -5.92 -6.12 -12.02
CA ILE A 178 -7.24 -5.49 -12.09
C ILE A 178 -8.39 -6.49 -12.31
N GLY A 179 -8.12 -7.79 -12.51
CA GLY A 179 -9.12 -8.85 -12.42
C GLY A 179 -10.26 -8.83 -13.45
N ARG A 180 -10.08 -8.16 -14.59
CA ARG A 180 -11.13 -8.03 -15.62
C ARG A 180 -10.63 -7.95 -17.05
N VAL A 181 -9.34 -8.24 -17.26
CA VAL A 181 -8.70 -8.21 -18.58
C VAL A 181 -7.92 -9.50 -18.74
N SER A 182 -8.27 -10.27 -19.78
CA SER A 182 -7.59 -11.52 -20.07
C SER A 182 -6.15 -11.28 -20.52
N ARG A 183 -5.26 -12.25 -20.26
CA ARG A 183 -3.86 -12.19 -20.68
C ARG A 183 -3.69 -11.87 -22.17
N TYR A 184 -4.48 -12.50 -23.02
CA TYR A 184 -4.42 -12.30 -24.48
C TYR A 184 -4.64 -10.84 -24.89
N PHE A 185 -5.46 -10.10 -24.15
CA PHE A 185 -5.71 -8.69 -24.40
C PHE A 185 -4.51 -7.82 -24.02
N ASN A 186 -3.74 -8.19 -23.00
CA ASN A 186 -2.52 -7.49 -22.61
C ASN A 186 -1.42 -7.64 -23.66
N ASP A 187 -1.21 -8.87 -24.17
CA ASP A 187 -0.09 -9.18 -25.08
C ASP A 187 -0.25 -8.55 -26.48
N ARG A 188 -1.49 -8.37 -26.95
CA ARG A 188 -1.79 -7.81 -28.29
C ARG A 188 -2.40 -6.40 -28.27
N GLY A 189 -2.73 -5.88 -27.08
CA GLY A 189 -3.39 -4.60 -26.91
C GLY A 189 -2.47 -3.43 -27.23
N GLY A 190 -2.60 -2.88 -28.46
CA GLY A 190 -2.08 -1.56 -28.77
C GLY A 190 -2.73 -0.48 -27.89
N ARG A 191 -2.11 0.70 -27.77
CA ARG A 191 -2.55 1.84 -26.93
C ARG A 191 -4.00 2.32 -27.15
N ARG A 192 -4.74 1.80 -28.15
CA ARG A 192 -6.14 2.16 -28.44
C ARG A 192 -7.13 1.72 -27.35
N THR A 193 -6.79 0.74 -26.52
CA THR A 193 -7.69 0.21 -25.46
C THR A 193 -7.28 0.61 -24.05
N ILE A 194 -6.25 1.45 -23.90
CA ILE A 194 -5.72 1.89 -22.61
C ILE A 194 -6.77 2.60 -21.73
N VAL A 195 -7.72 3.30 -22.35
CA VAL A 195 -8.79 4.00 -21.63
C VAL A 195 -9.65 3.02 -20.82
N TYR A 196 -9.85 1.79 -21.30
CA TYR A 196 -10.58 0.75 -20.54
C TYR A 196 -9.84 0.31 -19.28
N LEU A 197 -8.53 0.49 -19.21
CA LEU A 197 -7.72 0.22 -18.02
C LEU A 197 -7.81 1.38 -17.02
N LEU A 198 -7.83 2.60 -17.54
CA LEU A 198 -7.73 3.83 -16.75
C LEU A 198 -9.05 4.31 -16.13
N VAL A 199 -10.19 3.76 -16.54
CA VAL A 199 -11.50 4.12 -15.98
C VAL A 199 -11.95 3.06 -14.97
N PRO A 200 -12.42 3.45 -13.77
CA PRO A 200 -13.02 2.54 -12.80
C PRO A 200 -14.08 1.67 -13.45
N THR A 201 -13.84 0.36 -13.49
CA THR A 201 -14.75 -0.57 -14.13
C THR A 201 -14.97 -1.76 -13.22
N LYS A 202 -16.23 -2.20 -13.17
CA LYS A 202 -16.67 -3.33 -12.38
C LYS A 202 -16.00 -4.62 -12.82
N ILE A 203 -15.55 -5.41 -11.85
CA ILE A 203 -15.06 -6.78 -12.08
C ILE A 203 -16.18 -7.80 -11.85
N CYS A 204 -16.06 -8.99 -12.46
CA CYS A 204 -16.97 -10.10 -12.20
C CYS A 204 -16.38 -11.05 -11.16
N ILE A 205 -17.05 -11.19 -10.02
CA ILE A 205 -16.72 -12.19 -8.99
C ILE A 205 -17.81 -13.26 -9.02
N HIS A 206 -17.39 -14.49 -9.30
CA HIS A 206 -18.29 -15.64 -9.32
C HIS A 206 -18.60 -16.10 -7.90
N LYS A 207 -19.79 -16.66 -7.70
CA LYS A 207 -20.16 -17.25 -6.42
C LYS A 207 -19.35 -18.52 -6.18
N VAL A 208 -19.00 -18.80 -4.93
CA VAL A 208 -18.55 -20.12 -4.51
C VAL A 208 -19.73 -21.08 -4.56
N ARG A 209 -19.50 -22.33 -4.97
CA ARG A 209 -20.55 -23.35 -5.05
C ARG A 209 -21.22 -23.53 -3.68
N GLY A 210 -22.54 -23.44 -3.63
CA GLY A 210 -23.30 -23.53 -2.38
C GLY A 210 -23.55 -22.21 -1.67
N PHE A 211 -22.91 -21.12 -2.11
CA PHE A 211 -23.06 -19.79 -1.50
C PHE A 211 -23.82 -18.82 -2.40
N LYS A 212 -24.30 -17.73 -1.80
CA LYS A 212 -24.89 -16.60 -2.54
C LYS A 212 -23.79 -15.85 -3.28
N LYS A 213 -24.18 -14.95 -4.20
CA LYS A 213 -23.22 -14.04 -4.83
C LYS A 213 -22.55 -13.20 -3.75
N PRO A 214 -21.20 -13.12 -3.72
CA PRO A 214 -20.48 -12.41 -2.67
C PRO A 214 -20.79 -10.90 -2.74
N LYS A 215 -20.96 -10.30 -1.56
CA LYS A 215 -20.95 -8.85 -1.37
C LYS A 215 -19.62 -8.47 -0.78
N ILE A 216 -18.83 -7.68 -1.50
CA ILE A 216 -17.49 -7.30 -1.06
C ILE A 216 -17.53 -6.10 -0.12
N ILE A 217 -16.78 -6.18 0.97
CA ILE A 217 -16.69 -5.11 1.99
C ILE A 217 -15.28 -4.56 2.17
N LYS A 218 -14.27 -5.30 1.73
CA LYS A 218 -12.86 -4.91 1.88
C LYS A 218 -12.05 -5.24 0.64
N VAL A 219 -11.06 -4.40 0.36
CA VAL A 219 -10.07 -4.59 -0.69
C VAL A 219 -8.67 -4.45 -0.10
N PHE A 220 -7.76 -5.30 -0.56
CA PHE A 220 -6.34 -5.24 -0.22
C PHE A 220 -5.53 -5.34 -1.50
N CYS A 221 -4.40 -4.65 -1.55
CA CYS A 221 -3.47 -4.74 -2.67
C CYS A 221 -2.06 -5.04 -2.16
N SER A 222 -1.33 -5.84 -2.91
CA SER A 222 0.13 -5.86 -2.89
C SER A 222 0.64 -5.03 -4.06
N ALA A 223 1.94 -5.08 -4.35
CA ALA A 223 2.50 -4.41 -5.52
C ALA A 223 1.76 -4.76 -6.82
N TYR A 224 1.48 -6.06 -7.02
CA TYR A 224 0.97 -6.59 -8.30
C TYR A 224 -0.19 -7.58 -8.15
N ALA A 225 -0.90 -7.55 -7.02
CA ALA A 225 -2.10 -8.36 -6.80
C ALA A 225 -3.14 -7.62 -5.97
N THR A 226 -4.38 -8.06 -6.09
CA THR A 226 -5.53 -7.60 -5.32
C THR A 226 -6.23 -8.78 -4.67
N TRP A 227 -6.66 -8.59 -3.42
CA TRP A 227 -7.60 -9.45 -2.73
C TRP A 227 -8.85 -8.68 -2.35
N VAL A 228 -9.98 -9.37 -2.35
CA VAL A 228 -11.27 -8.82 -1.97
C VAL A 228 -11.95 -9.75 -0.97
N VAL A 229 -12.52 -9.16 0.08
CA VAL A 229 -13.16 -9.92 1.16
C VAL A 229 -14.66 -9.67 1.16
N SER A 230 -15.43 -10.75 1.15
CA SER A 230 -16.88 -10.69 1.21
C SER A 230 -17.42 -10.61 2.63
N THR A 231 -18.70 -10.23 2.77
CA THR A 231 -19.41 -10.17 4.06
C THR A 231 -19.44 -11.48 4.84
N ASP A 232 -19.28 -12.61 4.15
CA ASP A 232 -19.26 -13.97 4.71
C ASP A 232 -17.83 -14.51 4.90
N GLY A 233 -16.80 -13.67 4.73
CA GLY A 233 -15.41 -14.02 5.03
C GLY A 233 -14.65 -14.72 3.91
N HIS A 234 -15.27 -14.97 2.76
CA HIS A 234 -14.56 -15.52 1.61
C HIS A 234 -13.60 -14.49 1.01
N ILE A 235 -12.42 -14.96 0.63
CA ILE A 235 -11.38 -14.13 0.03
C ILE A 235 -11.19 -14.56 -1.42
N PHE A 236 -11.22 -13.59 -2.33
CA PHE A 236 -10.91 -13.82 -3.74
C PHE A 236 -9.66 -13.04 -4.12
N GLY A 237 -8.76 -13.65 -4.88
CA GLY A 237 -7.48 -13.09 -5.29
C GLY A 237 -7.34 -13.03 -6.81
N PHE A 238 -6.66 -11.99 -7.30
CA PHE A 238 -6.23 -11.87 -8.69
C PHE A 238 -4.95 -11.04 -8.82
N GLY A 239 -4.08 -11.36 -9.78
CA GLY A 239 -2.79 -10.72 -10.01
C GLY A 239 -1.61 -11.68 -10.13
N LEU A 240 -0.43 -11.15 -9.83
CA LEU A 240 0.85 -11.86 -9.89
C LEU A 240 0.92 -13.00 -8.88
N ASN A 241 1.34 -14.19 -9.32
CA ASN A 241 1.49 -15.36 -8.46
C ASN A 241 2.77 -16.17 -8.75
N ASN A 242 3.77 -15.59 -9.40
CA ASN A 242 4.97 -16.31 -9.82
C ASN A 242 5.80 -16.94 -8.67
N TYR A 243 5.64 -16.45 -7.43
CA TYR A 243 6.21 -17.02 -6.21
C TYR A 243 5.13 -17.53 -5.24
N LYS A 244 3.92 -17.83 -5.73
CA LYS A 244 2.78 -18.28 -4.91
C LYS A 244 2.23 -17.24 -3.93
N GLN A 245 2.69 -15.98 -4.03
CA GLN A 245 2.31 -14.90 -3.13
C GLN A 245 0.82 -14.54 -3.17
N LEU A 246 0.07 -15.02 -4.16
CA LEU A 246 -1.39 -14.83 -4.24
C LEU A 246 -2.17 -15.84 -3.38
N GLY A 247 -1.53 -16.94 -2.96
CA GLY A 247 -2.16 -18.04 -2.23
C GLY A 247 -2.59 -19.22 -3.11
N PHE A 248 -2.06 -19.34 -4.34
CA PHE A 248 -2.29 -20.50 -5.21
C PHE A 248 -0.99 -21.25 -5.50
N GLU A 249 -1.00 -22.57 -5.34
CA GLU A 249 0.17 -23.45 -5.45
C GLU A 249 0.71 -23.60 -6.87
N ASP A 250 -0.07 -23.30 -7.91
CA ASP A 250 0.34 -23.51 -9.31
C ASP A 250 1.32 -22.43 -9.83
N GLY A 251 1.44 -21.29 -9.16
CA GLY A 251 2.30 -20.18 -9.57
C GLY A 251 1.84 -19.42 -10.81
N VAL A 252 0.59 -19.59 -11.19
CA VAL A 252 -0.01 -18.98 -12.37
C VAL A 252 -0.70 -17.68 -11.99
N ASN A 253 -0.41 -16.60 -12.71
CA ASN A 253 -1.11 -15.33 -12.51
C ASN A 253 -2.62 -15.48 -12.74
N ARG A 254 -3.41 -14.84 -11.90
CA ARG A 254 -4.87 -14.84 -12.01
C ARG A 254 -5.34 -13.54 -12.65
N HIS A 255 -5.91 -13.63 -13.85
CA HIS A 255 -6.44 -12.47 -14.57
C HIS A 255 -7.92 -12.17 -14.25
N MET A 256 -8.55 -13.05 -13.48
CA MET A 256 -9.93 -12.93 -13.00
C MET A 256 -9.97 -13.35 -11.51
N PRO A 257 -10.90 -12.83 -10.71
CA PRO A 257 -11.03 -13.20 -9.30
C PRO A 257 -11.31 -14.70 -9.15
N GLU A 258 -10.48 -15.35 -8.33
CA GLU A 258 -10.61 -16.75 -7.96
C GLU A 258 -10.61 -16.87 -6.44
N HIS A 259 -11.34 -17.85 -5.91
CA HIS A 259 -11.45 -18.06 -4.47
C HIS A 259 -10.12 -18.57 -3.90
N VAL A 260 -9.64 -17.96 -2.81
CA VAL A 260 -8.38 -18.34 -2.15
C VAL A 260 -8.75 -19.08 -0.86
N ASP A 261 -8.80 -20.42 -0.94
CA ASP A 261 -9.24 -21.28 0.16
C ASP A 261 -8.37 -21.07 1.41
N GLN A 262 -7.04 -21.16 1.25
CA GLN A 262 -6.08 -21.04 2.35
C GLN A 262 -6.23 -19.73 3.16
N PHE A 263 -6.54 -18.61 2.50
CA PHE A 263 -6.68 -17.31 3.18
C PHE A 263 -8.04 -17.19 3.87
N SER A 264 -9.07 -17.77 3.25
CA SER A 264 -10.42 -17.82 3.81
C SER A 264 -10.45 -18.69 5.07
N ASP A 265 -9.74 -19.82 5.07
CA ASP A 265 -9.63 -20.75 6.20
C ASP A 265 -8.90 -20.14 7.40
N ILE A 266 -7.87 -19.32 7.16
CA ILE A 266 -7.18 -18.55 8.22
C ILE A 266 -8.13 -17.48 8.82
N GLY A 267 -9.10 -16.99 8.05
CA GLY A 267 -9.97 -15.90 8.46
C GLY A 267 -9.21 -14.58 8.59
N CYS A 268 -8.42 -14.25 7.56
CA CYS A 268 -7.59 -13.05 7.52
C CYS A 268 -8.44 -11.77 7.65
N VAL A 269 -8.03 -10.87 8.55
CA VAL A 269 -8.64 -9.54 8.74
C VAL A 269 -7.85 -8.44 8.03
N GLN A 270 -6.58 -8.69 7.69
CA GLN A 270 -5.74 -7.80 6.91
C GLN A 270 -4.78 -8.61 6.04
N ILE A 271 -4.54 -8.10 4.83
CA ILE A 271 -3.55 -8.63 3.88
C ILE A 271 -2.65 -7.46 3.47
N ALA A 272 -1.34 -7.67 3.53
CA ALA A 272 -0.34 -6.73 3.00
C ALA A 272 0.65 -7.51 2.15
N GLY A 273 1.17 -6.93 1.06
CA GLY A 273 2.16 -7.65 0.26
C GLY A 273 3.15 -6.74 -0.45
N GLY A 274 4.37 -7.23 -0.60
CA GLY A 274 5.40 -6.61 -1.41
C GLY A 274 5.31 -7.02 -2.88
N GLN A 275 6.45 -7.03 -3.57
CA GLN A 275 6.52 -7.46 -4.97
C GLN A 275 6.28 -8.97 -5.13
N HIS A 276 6.83 -9.77 -4.21
CA HIS A 276 6.88 -11.24 -4.33
C HIS A 276 6.57 -11.99 -3.03
N HIS A 277 6.03 -11.31 -2.03
CA HIS A 277 5.61 -11.93 -0.77
C HIS A 277 4.35 -11.27 -0.25
N THR A 278 3.62 -12.01 0.58
CA THR A 278 2.38 -11.58 1.22
C THR A 278 2.45 -11.89 2.72
N LEU A 279 1.94 -10.96 3.51
CA LEU A 279 1.66 -11.11 4.93
C LEU A 279 0.16 -11.19 5.14
N LEU A 280 -0.24 -12.07 6.05
CA LEU A 280 -1.62 -12.25 6.48
C LEU A 280 -1.71 -12.01 7.98
N LEU A 281 -2.74 -11.29 8.40
CA LEU A 281 -3.07 -11.09 9.81
C LEU A 281 -4.44 -11.70 10.09
N ASP A 282 -4.52 -12.62 11.03
CA ASP A 282 -5.78 -13.20 11.48
C ASP A 282 -6.44 -12.38 12.61
N LYS A 283 -7.70 -12.68 12.91
CA LYS A 283 -8.46 -12.02 14.00
C LYS A 283 -7.89 -12.25 15.41
N HIS A 284 -6.96 -13.19 15.57
CA HIS A 284 -6.32 -13.52 16.84
C HIS A 284 -4.97 -12.80 17.01
N GLY A 285 -4.57 -11.99 16.03
CA GLY A 285 -3.30 -11.27 16.05
C GLY A 285 -2.10 -12.14 15.69
N SER A 286 -2.31 -13.29 15.02
CA SER A 286 -1.23 -14.08 14.44
C SER A 286 -0.89 -13.57 13.04
N VAL A 287 0.40 -13.55 12.74
CA VAL A 287 0.92 -13.18 11.41
C VAL A 287 1.39 -14.44 10.68
N TYR A 288 1.06 -14.52 9.40
CA TYR A 288 1.53 -15.55 8.48
C TYR A 288 2.23 -14.89 7.31
N SER A 289 3.19 -15.57 6.68
CA SER A 289 3.80 -15.12 5.44
C SER A 289 3.87 -16.23 4.40
N LEU A 290 3.82 -15.83 3.13
CA LEU A 290 4.03 -16.71 1.98
C LEU A 290 4.67 -15.94 0.83
N GLY A 291 5.27 -16.65 -0.12
CA GLY A 291 5.94 -16.07 -1.27
C GLY A 291 7.43 -16.40 -1.34
N ARG A 292 8.20 -15.53 -1.99
CA ARG A 292 9.66 -15.60 -2.08
C ARG A 292 10.31 -15.35 -0.71
N GLY A 293 11.26 -16.20 -0.32
CA GLY A 293 12.00 -16.11 0.97
C GLY A 293 13.29 -15.30 0.94
N GLU A 294 13.83 -15.00 -0.24
CA GLU A 294 15.09 -14.26 -0.39
C GLU A 294 15.07 -12.89 0.32
N TYR A 295 16.24 -12.50 0.83
CA TYR A 295 16.48 -11.31 1.66
C TYR A 295 15.70 -11.31 2.97
N GLY A 296 15.26 -12.47 3.47
CA GLY A 296 14.58 -12.57 4.75
C GLY A 296 13.15 -12.04 4.79
N ARG A 297 12.55 -11.68 3.65
CA ARG A 297 11.24 -10.98 3.58
C ARG A 297 10.05 -11.75 4.18
N LEU A 298 10.20 -13.05 4.43
CA LEU A 298 9.20 -13.89 5.10
C LEU A 298 9.33 -13.91 6.63
N GLY A 299 10.52 -13.62 7.18
CA GLY A 299 10.72 -13.54 8.63
C GLY A 299 10.82 -14.90 9.35
N HIS A 300 11.13 -15.98 8.63
CA HIS A 300 11.25 -17.33 9.19
C HIS A 300 12.70 -17.80 9.42
N GLY A 301 13.68 -16.90 9.33
CA GLY A 301 15.10 -17.26 9.31
C GLY A 301 15.57 -17.65 7.90
N THR A 302 16.76 -18.24 7.82
CA THR A 302 17.43 -18.56 6.55
C THR A 302 16.96 -19.85 5.90
N ASP A 303 16.22 -20.68 6.62
CA ASP A 303 15.86 -22.04 6.18
C ASP A 303 14.71 -22.06 5.17
N ILE A 304 13.90 -21.00 5.12
CA ILE A 304 12.74 -20.88 4.23
C ILE A 304 13.06 -19.93 3.08
N THR A 305 13.43 -20.50 1.93
CA THR A 305 13.78 -19.74 0.72
C THR A 305 12.57 -19.45 -0.18
N GLN A 306 11.47 -20.17 0.01
CA GLN A 306 10.15 -19.90 -0.56
C GLN A 306 9.09 -20.58 0.33
N ALA A 307 7.91 -19.96 0.45
CA ALA A 307 6.75 -20.52 1.13
C ALA A 307 5.57 -20.53 0.15
N ASP A 308 5.15 -21.75 -0.23
CA ASP A 308 4.05 -21.95 -1.19
C ASP A 308 2.67 -21.83 -0.53
N GLU A 309 2.62 -21.96 0.79
CA GLU A 309 1.44 -21.82 1.65
C GLU A 309 1.75 -20.86 2.80
N PRO A 310 0.73 -20.25 3.45
CA PRO A 310 0.93 -19.41 4.62
C PRO A 310 1.62 -20.13 5.79
N ILE A 311 2.80 -19.64 6.17
CA ILE A 311 3.54 -20.13 7.33
C ILE A 311 3.41 -19.11 8.47
N LYS A 312 2.99 -19.57 9.65
CA LYS A 312 2.85 -18.72 10.83
C LYS A 312 4.22 -18.24 11.35
N ILE A 313 4.34 -16.94 11.62
CA ILE A 313 5.54 -16.33 12.24
C ILE A 313 5.39 -16.42 13.77
N ASN A 314 5.94 -17.46 14.38
CA ASN A 314 5.71 -17.77 15.80
C ASN A 314 6.33 -16.78 16.79
N THR A 315 7.27 -15.94 16.35
CA THR A 315 7.92 -14.92 17.20
C THR A 315 7.06 -13.68 17.41
N LEU A 316 5.94 -13.52 16.67
CA LEU A 316 5.02 -12.39 16.77
C LEU A 316 3.75 -12.77 17.51
N GLN A 317 3.26 -11.87 18.37
CA GLN A 317 2.03 -12.07 19.14
C GLN A 317 1.28 -10.74 19.29
N ASN A 318 -0.05 -10.79 19.41
CA ASN A 318 -0.92 -9.64 19.64
C ASN A 318 -0.76 -8.52 18.58
N ILE A 319 -0.49 -8.90 17.33
CA ILE A 319 -0.34 -7.96 16.23
C ILE A 319 -1.70 -7.36 15.87
N THR A 320 -1.73 -6.05 15.68
CA THR A 320 -2.92 -5.27 15.32
C THR A 320 -2.87 -4.73 13.89
N SER A 321 -1.67 -4.62 13.32
CA SER A 321 -1.50 -4.16 11.94
C SER A 321 -0.23 -4.74 11.32
N ILE A 322 -0.31 -5.00 10.01
CA ILE A 322 0.81 -5.44 9.17
C ILE A 322 1.02 -4.47 8.01
N SER A 323 2.24 -4.38 7.51
CA SER A 323 2.58 -3.58 6.32
C SER A 323 3.71 -4.27 5.57
N ALA A 324 3.72 -4.15 4.26
CA ALA A 324 4.76 -4.71 3.42
C ALA A 324 5.01 -3.78 2.23
N SER A 325 6.24 -3.80 1.74
CA SER A 325 6.65 -3.12 0.51
C SER A 325 7.61 -3.99 -0.28
N SER A 326 8.35 -3.46 -1.26
CA SER A 326 9.18 -4.19 -2.23
C SER A 326 9.71 -5.56 -1.75
N ALA A 327 10.57 -5.54 -0.73
CA ALA A 327 11.15 -6.73 -0.10
C ALA A 327 11.27 -6.63 1.43
N VAL A 328 10.44 -5.77 2.05
CA VAL A 328 10.43 -5.54 3.50
C VAL A 328 9.04 -5.72 4.07
N SER A 329 8.98 -6.13 5.33
CA SER A 329 7.79 -6.48 6.07
C SER A 329 7.81 -5.88 7.46
N PHE A 330 6.64 -5.50 7.96
CA PHE A 330 6.45 -4.90 9.27
C PHE A 330 5.21 -5.45 9.97
N ALA A 331 5.29 -5.52 11.30
CA ALA A 331 4.17 -5.82 12.18
C ALA A 331 4.15 -4.85 13.36
N LEU A 332 2.96 -4.42 13.79
CA LEU A 332 2.71 -3.50 14.90
C LEU A 332 1.78 -4.19 15.91
N ASP A 333 2.16 -4.21 17.19
CA ASP A 333 1.31 -4.73 18.26
C ASP A 333 0.37 -3.67 18.84
N LYS A 334 -0.50 -4.11 19.77
CA LYS A 334 -1.43 -3.24 20.51
C LYS A 334 -0.76 -2.26 21.47
N ASP A 335 0.49 -2.52 21.86
CA ASP A 335 1.24 -1.72 22.85
C ASP A 335 2.10 -0.64 22.15
N GLY A 336 2.06 -0.60 20.81
CA GLY A 336 2.77 0.36 19.98
C GLY A 336 4.23 -0.01 19.75
N LYS A 337 4.61 -1.28 19.95
CA LYS A 337 5.89 -1.84 19.51
C LYS A 337 5.74 -2.39 18.10
N ALA A 338 6.80 -2.25 17.32
CA ALA A 338 6.82 -2.76 15.97
C ALA A 338 8.08 -3.58 15.69
N TRP A 339 7.95 -4.48 14.72
CA TRP A 339 9.03 -5.30 14.19
C TRP A 339 9.16 -5.08 12.70
N GLY A 340 10.39 -5.13 12.21
CA GLY A 340 10.72 -5.11 10.78
C GLY A 340 11.62 -6.29 10.41
N TRP A 341 11.46 -6.79 9.20
CA TRP A 341 12.32 -7.81 8.60
C TRP A 341 12.32 -7.70 7.07
N GLY A 342 13.29 -8.33 6.41
CA GLY A 342 13.48 -8.27 4.97
C GLY A 342 14.80 -7.61 4.56
N LEU A 343 14.81 -7.09 3.32
CA LEU A 343 15.98 -6.50 2.67
C LEU A 343 16.54 -5.30 3.46
N GLY A 344 17.83 -5.32 3.75
CA GLY A 344 18.52 -4.29 4.54
C GLY A 344 19.04 -3.10 3.72
N THR A 345 19.28 -3.27 2.42
CA THR A 345 20.04 -2.34 1.56
C THR A 345 19.56 -0.89 1.60
N ASN A 346 18.24 -0.66 1.68
CA ASN A 346 17.67 0.69 1.69
C ASN A 346 17.52 1.28 3.11
N LEU A 347 18.07 0.63 4.14
CA LEU A 347 18.06 1.10 5.54
C LEU A 347 16.65 1.33 6.13
N GLN A 348 15.67 0.56 5.66
CA GLN A 348 14.25 0.69 6.03
C GLN A 348 13.90 0.11 7.43
N LEU A 349 14.80 -0.68 8.03
CA LEU A 349 14.49 -1.54 9.18
C LEU A 349 15.00 -1.04 10.53
N THR A 350 15.46 0.21 10.62
CA THR A 350 16.03 0.83 11.83
C THR A 350 17.27 0.14 12.43
N THR A 351 17.83 -0.90 11.81
CA THR A 351 19.02 -1.61 12.32
C THR A 351 20.25 -0.70 12.35
N GLY A 352 20.35 0.19 11.35
CA GLY A 352 21.52 1.04 11.12
C GLY A 352 22.55 0.42 10.18
N THR A 353 22.31 -0.80 9.71
CA THR A 353 23.16 -1.54 8.75
C THR A 353 22.36 -1.93 7.52
N GLU A 354 23.06 -2.25 6.43
CA GLU A 354 22.48 -2.69 5.16
C GLU A 354 22.24 -4.22 5.12
N ASP A 355 22.48 -4.91 6.23
CA ASP A 355 22.32 -6.36 6.34
C ASP A 355 20.84 -6.75 6.33
N ASP A 356 20.54 -7.82 5.61
CA ASP A 356 19.20 -8.40 5.59
C ASP A 356 18.79 -8.93 6.97
N VAL A 357 17.54 -8.68 7.33
CA VAL A 357 16.98 -9.10 8.60
C VAL A 357 16.06 -10.29 8.36
N TRP A 358 16.50 -11.48 8.76
CA TRP A 358 15.83 -12.75 8.44
C TRP A 358 14.70 -13.15 9.38
N THR A 359 14.58 -12.49 10.53
CA THR A 359 13.51 -12.73 11.52
C THR A 359 13.00 -11.41 12.07
N PRO A 360 11.71 -11.31 12.48
CA PRO A 360 11.16 -10.06 13.00
C PRO A 360 12.01 -9.46 14.11
N THR A 361 12.58 -8.29 13.84
CA THR A 361 13.46 -7.57 14.77
C THR A 361 12.77 -6.29 15.20
N GLN A 362 12.75 -6.01 16.49
CA GLN A 362 12.04 -4.83 17.01
C GLN A 362 12.67 -3.54 16.47
N LEU A 363 11.82 -2.62 16.03
CA LEU A 363 12.25 -1.30 15.58
C LEU A 363 12.74 -0.47 16.77
N THR A 364 13.91 0.15 16.63
CA THR A 364 14.56 0.90 17.72
C THR A 364 15.16 2.22 17.23
N GLY A 365 15.44 3.12 18.16
CA GLY A 365 16.13 4.38 17.91
C GLY A 365 15.68 5.47 18.88
N ARG A 366 16.51 6.50 19.03
CA ARG A 366 16.28 7.61 19.97
C ARG A 366 14.88 8.23 19.87
N ASN A 367 14.36 8.38 18.65
CA ASN A 367 13.02 8.95 18.43
C ASN A 367 11.85 8.00 18.73
N LEU A 368 12.13 6.71 18.99
CA LEU A 368 11.15 5.69 19.36
C LEU A 368 11.24 5.31 20.86
N GLU A 369 12.31 5.68 21.57
CA GLU A 369 12.48 5.35 23.00
C GLU A 369 11.39 5.94 23.89
N THR A 370 10.90 7.13 23.55
CA THR A 370 9.88 7.87 24.31
C THR A 370 8.52 7.90 23.61
N ARG A 371 8.32 7.08 22.57
CA ARG A 371 7.13 7.13 21.72
C ARG A 371 6.55 5.75 21.48
N LYS A 372 5.23 5.68 21.41
CA LYS A 372 4.53 4.51 20.88
C LYS A 372 4.27 4.70 19.38
N ILE A 373 4.41 3.63 18.60
CA ILE A 373 4.10 3.65 17.18
C ILE A 373 2.58 3.47 16.99
N LEU A 374 1.99 4.27 16.10
CA LEU A 374 0.57 4.24 15.77
C LEU A 374 0.31 3.65 14.37
N GLU A 375 1.18 3.94 13.41
CA GLU A 375 1.07 3.45 12.03
C GLU A 375 2.47 3.35 11.39
N ILE A 376 2.64 2.36 10.51
CA ILE A 376 3.85 2.18 9.68
C ILE A 376 3.43 2.10 8.22
N GLY A 377 3.97 3.00 7.40
CA GLY A 377 3.93 2.92 5.94
C GLY A 377 5.32 2.64 5.40
N SER A 378 5.44 1.77 4.39
CA SER A 378 6.72 1.53 3.73
C SER A 378 6.60 1.68 2.23
N GLY A 379 7.49 2.49 1.66
CA GLY A 379 7.65 2.68 0.24
C GLY A 379 8.74 1.78 -0.34
N GLY A 380 9.10 2.03 -1.60
CA GLY A 380 10.08 1.24 -2.32
C GLY A 380 11.47 1.26 -1.68
N GLN A 381 11.87 2.41 -1.12
CA GLN A 381 13.19 2.63 -0.53
C GLN A 381 13.17 3.35 0.82
N HIS A 382 12.00 3.72 1.33
CA HIS A 382 11.86 4.44 2.60
C HIS A 382 10.75 3.86 3.47
N THR A 383 10.76 4.25 4.74
CA THR A 383 9.73 3.90 5.72
C THR A 383 9.30 5.17 6.44
N VAL A 384 7.99 5.26 6.70
CA VAL A 384 7.33 6.37 7.38
C VAL A 384 6.62 5.80 8.60
N ILE A 385 6.86 6.41 9.75
CA ILE A 385 6.31 5.98 11.03
C ILE A 385 5.51 7.14 11.61
N LEU A 386 4.26 6.87 11.97
CA LEU A 386 3.47 7.77 12.79
C LEU A 386 3.63 7.32 14.23
N ALA A 387 4.17 8.18 15.09
CA ALA A 387 4.44 7.88 16.49
C ALA A 387 3.79 8.94 17.40
N GLN A 388 3.55 8.60 18.66
CA GLN A 388 2.98 9.52 19.64
C GLN A 388 3.82 9.48 20.91
N ASP A 389 4.14 10.65 21.45
CA ASP A 389 4.86 10.76 22.72
C ASP A 389 4.09 10.03 23.84
N GLN A 390 4.82 9.26 24.64
CA GLN A 390 4.26 8.66 25.84
C GLN A 390 4.23 9.71 26.97
N PRO A 391 3.14 9.76 27.76
CA PRO A 391 3.02 10.70 28.87
C PRO A 391 4.03 10.45 30.01
#